data_AF-A0A6I2ZWX0-F1
#
_entry.id   AF-A0A6I2ZWX0-F1
#
_cell.length_a   1.000
_cell.length_b   1.000
_cell.length_c   1.000
_cell.angle_alpha   90.00
_cell.angle_beta   90.00
_cell.angle_gamma   90.00
#
_symmetry.space_group_name_H-M   'P 1'
#
loop_
_entity.id
_entity.type
_entity.pdbx_description
1 polymer ?
#
loop_
_entity_poly.entity_id
_entity_poly.type
_entity_poly.pdbx_seq_one_letter_code
_entity_poly.pdbx_strand_id
1 'polypeptide(L)'
;MEDKLRTVLWGWAGQPLSPTEITALELLRDELVGGELGLRLALHLEPFELDISVERIEHLLQRGHFVEPTSRWPSIPWPAF
;
A
#
# COMPACT_ATOMS: atom_id res chain seq x y z
N MET A 1 6.84 2.88 14.41
CA MET A 1 5.37 2.92 14.32
C MET A 1 4.87 1.49 14.28
N GLU A 2 3.77 1.19 14.96
CA GLU A 2 3.19 -0.15 14.96
C GLU A 2 2.35 -0.34 13.69
N ASP A 3 2.66 -1.36 12.88
CA ASP A 3 1.93 -1.67 11.64
C ASP A 3 0.51 -2.18 11.97
N LYS A 4 -0.42 -1.24 12.18
CA LYS A 4 -1.83 -1.53 12.47
C LYS A 4 -2.63 -1.91 11.21
N LEU A 5 -2.12 -1.57 10.03
CA LEU A 5 -2.73 -1.88 8.73
C LEU A 5 -2.04 -3.10 8.10
N ARG A 6 -2.61 -4.29 8.32
CA ARG A 6 -2.18 -5.52 7.64
C ARG A 6 -2.97 -5.65 6.34
N THR A 7 -2.26 -5.72 5.23
CA THR A 7 -2.85 -5.76 3.89
C THR A 7 -3.60 -7.08 3.71
N VAL A 8 -4.92 -6.99 3.53
CA VAL A 8 -5.83 -8.14 3.42
C VAL A 8 -5.86 -8.66 1.97
N LEU A 9 -4.69 -8.84 1.37
CA LEU A 9 -4.51 -9.28 -0.02
C LEU A 9 -3.90 -10.69 -0.09
N TRP A 10 -4.21 -11.55 0.88
CA TRP A 10 -3.60 -12.88 0.97
C TRP A 10 -3.85 -13.78 -0.23
N GLY A 11 -5.01 -13.62 -0.90
CA GLY A 11 -5.30 -14.33 -2.15
C GLY A 11 -4.31 -14.04 -3.30
N TRP A 12 -3.55 -12.95 -3.17
CA TRP A 12 -2.57 -12.49 -4.15
C TRP A 12 -1.16 -12.41 -3.57
N ALA A 13 -0.93 -12.87 -2.33
CA ALA A 13 0.39 -12.79 -1.69
C ALA A 13 1.47 -13.42 -2.57
N GLY A 14 2.58 -12.71 -2.77
CA GLY A 14 3.69 -13.13 -3.63
C GLY A 14 3.41 -13.05 -5.14
N GLN A 15 2.17 -12.80 -5.58
CA GLN A 15 1.88 -12.62 -7.00
C GLN A 15 2.51 -11.33 -7.52
N PRO A 16 2.98 -11.33 -8.78
CA PRO A 16 3.49 -10.12 -9.42
C PRO A 16 2.36 -9.09 -9.58
N LEU A 17 2.70 -7.82 -9.45
CA LEU A 17 1.82 -6.73 -9.85
C LEU A 17 1.68 -6.74 -11.37
N SER A 18 0.45 -6.63 -11.84
CA SER A 18 0.14 -6.40 -13.24
C SER A 18 0.61 -5.01 -13.69
N PRO A 19 0.82 -4.80 -15.00
CA PRO A 19 1.17 -3.48 -15.53
C PRO A 19 0.16 -2.39 -15.15
N THR A 20 -1.14 -2.73 -15.11
CA THR A 20 -2.19 -1.80 -14.71
C THR A 20 -2.10 -1.42 -13.24
N GLU A 21 -1.78 -2.36 -12.36
CA GLU A 21 -1.56 -2.08 -10.93
C GLU A 21 -0.33 -1.21 -10.72
N ILE A 22 0.75 -1.46 -11.46
CA ILE A 22 1.96 -0.62 -11.44
C ILE A 22 1.62 0.82 -11.85
N THR A 23 0.97 1.01 -13.01
CA THR A 23 0.58 2.36 -13.47
C THR A 23 -0.33 3.07 -12.48
N ALA A 24 -1.29 2.35 -11.87
CA ALA A 24 -2.16 2.94 -10.86
C ALA A 24 -1.40 3.38 -9.61
N LEU A 25 -0.43 2.60 -9.15
CA LEU A 25 0.44 2.94 -8.01
C LEU A 25 1.35 4.13 -8.31
N GLU A 26 1.91 4.21 -9.52
CA GLU A 26 2.70 5.37 -9.95
C GLU A 26 1.88 6.65 -9.96
N LEU A 27 0.68 6.61 -10.55
CA LEU A 27 -0.25 7.75 -10.55
C LEU A 27 -0.63 8.16 -9.13
N LEU A 28 -0.92 7.19 -8.26
CA LEU A 28 -1.28 7.45 -6.87
C LEU A 28 -0.13 8.10 -6.10
N ARG A 29 1.11 7.63 -6.28
CA ARG A 29 2.30 8.25 -5.68
C ARG A 29 2.41 9.71 -6.08
N ASP A 30 2.28 10.00 -7.38
CA ASP A 30 2.43 11.35 -7.91
C ASP A 30 1.33 12.29 -7.39
N GLU A 31 0.09 11.78 -7.30
CA GLU A 31 -1.05 12.50 -6.71
C GLU A 31 -0.87 12.81 -5.22
N LEU A 32 -0.20 11.93 -4.47
CA LEU A 32 0.07 12.14 -3.04
C LEU A 32 1.20 13.14 -2.79
N VAL A 33 2.24 13.17 -3.64
CA VAL A 33 3.43 14.03 -3.45
C VAL A 33 3.18 15.47 -3.92
N GLY A 34 2.31 15.69 -4.90
CA GLY A 34 2.07 17.04 -5.44
C GLY A 34 0.74 17.25 -6.15
N GLY A 35 -0.15 16.25 -6.14
CA GLY A 35 -1.46 16.34 -6.77
C GLY A 35 -2.55 16.87 -5.85
N GLU A 36 -3.76 16.96 -6.41
CA GLU A 36 -4.94 17.45 -5.69
C GLU A 36 -5.31 16.50 -4.56
N LEU A 37 -5.12 15.20 -4.74
CA LEU A 37 -5.41 14.21 -3.71
C LEU A 37 -4.56 14.42 -2.45
N GLY A 38 -3.24 14.61 -2.60
CA GLY A 38 -2.34 14.87 -1.48
C GLY A 38 -2.73 16.13 -0.70
N LEU A 39 -3.04 17.22 -1.42
CA LEU A 39 -3.50 18.48 -0.80
C LEU A 39 -4.81 18.30 -0.02
N ARG A 40 -5.75 17.53 -0.55
CA ARG A 40 -7.03 17.26 0.12
C ARG A 40 -6.84 16.36 1.35
N LEU A 41 -5.99 15.35 1.27
CA LEU A 41 -5.72 14.46 2.39
C LEU A 41 -4.92 15.14 3.51
N ALA A 42 -4.07 16.11 3.19
CA ALA A 42 -3.34 16.91 4.18
C ALA A 42 -4.26 17.73 5.11
N LEU A 43 -5.55 17.85 4.79
CA LEU A 43 -6.57 18.44 5.67
C LEU A 43 -7.08 17.46 6.74
N HIS A 44 -6.79 16.17 6.61
CA HIS A 44 -7.36 15.09 7.42
C HIS A 44 -6.31 14.15 8.04
N LEU A 45 -5.10 14.14 7.50
CA LEU A 45 -3.99 13.30 7.93
C LEU A 45 -2.83 14.17 8.41
N GLU A 46 -2.05 13.63 9.34
CA GLU A 46 -0.79 14.25 9.72
C GLU A 46 0.24 14.10 8.58
N PRO A 47 1.17 15.06 8.40
CA PRO A 47 2.15 15.01 7.31
C PRO A 47 2.93 13.69 7.23
N PHE A 48 3.31 13.14 8.40
CA PHE A 48 4.05 11.89 8.46
C PHE A 48 3.23 10.68 7.98
N GLU A 49 1.90 10.71 8.06
CA GLU A 49 1.04 9.64 7.59
C GLU A 49 0.99 9.60 6.05
N LEU A 50 1.05 10.77 5.41
CA LEU A 50 1.19 10.89 3.96
C LEU A 50 2.56 10.38 3.51
N ASP A 51 3.64 10.80 4.19
CA ASP A 51 5.00 10.35 3.88
C ASP A 51 5.13 8.82 3.95
N ILE A 52 4.57 8.20 5.00
CA ILE A 52 4.56 6.74 5.15
C ILE A 52 3.74 6.06 4.03
N SER A 53 2.65 6.68 3.61
CA SER A 53 1.82 6.13 2.53
C SER A 53 2.58 6.12 1.20
N VAL A 54 3.31 7.21 0.90
CA VAL A 54 4.21 7.30 -0.25
C VAL A 54 5.31 6.25 -0.16
N GLU A 55 6.00 6.15 0.99
CA GLU A 55 7.05 5.15 1.21
C GLU A 55 6.55 3.71 0.99
N ARG A 56 5.33 3.40 1.45
CA ARG A 56 4.72 2.07 1.25
C ARG A 56 4.42 1.79 -0.22
N ILE A 57 3.98 2.78 -0.98
CA ILE A 57 3.76 2.65 -2.42
C ILE A 57 5.09 2.42 -3.14
N GLU A 58 6.14 3.17 -2.80
CA GLU A 58 7.47 3.00 -3.37
C GLU A 58 8.04 1.62 -3.08
N HIS A 59 7.92 1.14 -1.84
CA HIS A 59 8.32 -0.23 -1.48
C HIS A 59 7.56 -1.30 -2.26
N LEU A 60 6.27 -1.09 -2.54
CA LEU A 60 5.46 -2.03 -3.31
C LEU A 60 5.88 -2.04 -4.79
N LEU A 61 6.12 -0.87 -5.38
CA LEU A 61 6.63 -0.71 -6.75
C LEU A 61 8.02 -1.32 -6.92
N GLN A 62 8.94 -1.07 -5.97
CA GLN A 62 10.30 -1.63 -6.00
C GLN A 62 10.29 -3.16 -5.92
N ARG A 63 9.38 -3.74 -5.11
CA ARG A 63 9.23 -5.19 -5.02
C ARG A 63 8.58 -5.77 -6.26
N GLY A 64 7.60 -5.09 -6.85
CA GLY A 64 6.84 -5.60 -8.00
C GLY A 64 5.93 -6.79 -7.69
N HIS A 65 5.77 -7.15 -6.42
CA HIS A 65 4.97 -8.27 -5.94
C HIS A 65 4.15 -7.86 -4.72
N PHE A 66 2.95 -8.44 -4.57
CA PHE A 66 2.16 -8.27 -3.36
C PHE A 66 2.89 -8.84 -2.13
N VAL A 67 2.88 -8.06 -1.05
CA VAL A 67 3.62 -8.40 0.19
C VAL A 67 2.99 -9.60 0.89
N GLU A 68 3.80 -10.57 1.28
CA GLU A 68 3.38 -11.70 2.11
C GLU A 68 3.13 -11.27 3.57
N PRO A 69 2.15 -11.86 4.25
CA PRO A 69 1.98 -11.63 5.68
C PRO A 69 3.16 -12.17 6.48
N THR A 70 3.58 -11.43 7.50
CA THR A 70 4.57 -11.93 8.46
C THR A 70 3.95 -13.02 9.37
N SER A 71 4.70 -14.09 9.61
CA SER A 71 4.30 -15.33 10.29
C SER A 71 3.97 -15.23 11.79
N ARG A 72 3.86 -14.02 12.35
CA ARG A 72 3.88 -13.80 13.81
C ARG A 72 2.51 -13.89 14.50
N TRP A 73 1.41 -14.04 13.75
CA TRP A 73 0.03 -14.21 14.24
C TRP A 73 -0.74 -15.14 13.29
N PRO A 74 -1.82 -15.83 13.73
CA PRO A 74 -2.56 -16.73 12.86
C PRO A 74 -3.23 -15.90 11.75
N SER A 75 -2.64 -15.94 10.57
CA SER A 75 -3.17 -15.39 9.34
C SER A 75 -4.43 -16.18 8.97
N ILE A 76 -5.60 -15.77 9.46
CA ILE A 76 -6.87 -16.35 9.01
C ILE A 76 -7.11 -15.82 7.59
N PRO A 77 -6.95 -16.60 6.50
CA PRO A 77 -7.08 -16.09 5.14
C PRO A 77 -8.44 -15.40 4.92
N TRP A 78 -8.41 -14.31 4.16
CA TRP A 78 -9.56 -13.49 3.77
C TRP A 78 -9.50 -13.31 2.24
N PRO A 79 -10.63 -13.39 1.51
CA PRO A 79 -11.99 -13.59 2.01
C PRO A 79 -12.15 -14.94 2.70
N ALA A 80 -12.89 -14.96 3.82
CA ALA A 80 -13.30 -16.22 4.42
C ALA A 80 -14.33 -16.83 3.45
N PHE A 81 -13.94 -17.85 2.70
CA PHE A 81 -14.87 -18.70 1.93
C PHE A 81 -15.39 -19.81 2.82
#